data_AF-C4Y6F2-F1
#
_entry.id   AF-C4Y6F2-F1
#
_cell.length_a   1.000
_cell.length_b   1.000
_cell.length_c   1.000
_cell.angle_alpha   90.00
_cell.angle_beta   90.00
_cell.angle_gamma   90.00
#
_symmetry.space_group_name_H-M   'P 1'
#
loop_
_entity.id
_entity.type
_entity.pdbx_description
1 polymer ?
#
loop_
_entity_poly.entity_id
_entity_poly.type
_entity_poly.pdbx_seq_one_letter_code
_entity_poly.pdbx_strand_id
1 'polypeptide(L)'
;MAPANPATPQTESAKLLEQESVKSFLNSDGSLDVLLARLKQSINTGDEIAKYVKKRAMIEDEHYGQLKKSAMNIRATYKNKNVKHDVFSNKLDQVIEFDEKLYGVGSSYVKALNVMNEELVSLVGTVSRTRKSIKEECKRKERDCADSVALAEKAKQKYYHLCDDLEKIKSSDPQKKSFLKNKTAEQQEDELQRKVDLADQDYRSKVNACKKLRDEMLMIHRPTNTKKLMNLILENGHCYECSVAEVLRRGSKHLI
;
A
#
# COMPACT_ATOMS: atom_id res chain seq x y z
N MET A 1 -41.20 11.74 -19.23
CA MET A 1 -40.35 11.12 -18.20
C MET A 1 -38.96 10.94 -18.77
N ALA A 2 -38.00 11.79 -18.39
CA ALA A 2 -36.60 11.59 -18.73
C ALA A 2 -36.04 10.44 -17.89
N PRO A 3 -35.18 9.56 -18.43
CA PRO A 3 -34.57 8.51 -17.62
C PRO A 3 -33.51 9.15 -16.71
N ALA A 4 -33.57 8.77 -15.43
CA ALA A 4 -32.59 9.18 -14.43
C ALA A 4 -31.18 8.73 -14.85
N ASN A 5 -30.25 9.67 -14.83
CA ASN A 5 -28.84 9.43 -15.05
C ASN A 5 -28.29 8.55 -13.91
N PRO A 6 -27.68 7.38 -14.17
CA PRO A 6 -27.08 6.59 -13.10
C PRO A 6 -25.83 7.35 -12.63
N ALA A 7 -25.87 7.84 -11.39
CA ALA A 7 -24.69 8.43 -10.77
C ALA A 7 -23.54 7.42 -10.84
N THR A 8 -22.41 7.85 -11.41
CA THR A 8 -21.19 7.05 -11.51
C THR A 8 -20.73 6.65 -10.11
N PRO A 9 -20.34 5.38 -9.84
CA PRO A 9 -19.93 4.90 -8.51
C PRO A 9 -18.79 5.71 -7.85
N GLN A 10 -18.00 6.42 -8.67
CA GLN A 10 -16.93 7.32 -8.22
C GLN A 10 -17.44 8.50 -7.38
N THR A 11 -18.66 9.00 -7.63
CA THR A 11 -19.18 10.19 -6.94
C THR A 11 -19.63 9.89 -5.51
N GLU A 12 -20.03 8.66 -5.22
CA GLU A 12 -20.53 8.26 -3.89
C GLU A 12 -19.37 7.91 -2.95
N SER A 13 -18.35 7.20 -3.47
CA SER A 13 -17.14 6.86 -2.72
C SER A 13 -16.33 8.09 -2.32
N ALA A 14 -16.22 9.09 -3.20
CA ALA A 14 -15.56 10.36 -2.89
C ALA A 14 -16.30 11.15 -1.79
N LYS A 15 -17.65 11.15 -1.83
CA LYS A 15 -18.49 11.79 -0.80
C LYS A 15 -18.35 11.13 0.58
N LEU A 16 -18.17 9.81 0.63
CA LEU A 16 -17.93 9.09 1.89
C LEU A 16 -16.61 9.50 2.54
N LEU A 17 -15.56 9.76 1.75
CA LEU A 17 -14.27 10.25 2.27
C LEU A 17 -14.34 11.67 2.84
N GLU A 18 -15.36 12.45 2.47
CA GLU A 18 -15.57 13.81 2.98
C GLU A 18 -16.31 13.86 4.31
N GLN A 19 -16.94 12.75 4.73
CA GLN A 19 -17.66 12.68 6.00
C GLN A 19 -16.75 12.94 7.20
N GLU A 20 -17.25 13.72 8.16
CA GLU A 20 -16.50 14.12 9.34
C GLU A 20 -16.06 12.92 10.20
N SER A 21 -16.90 11.88 10.27
CA SER A 21 -16.57 10.61 10.94
C SER A 21 -15.37 9.92 10.30
N VAL A 22 -15.27 9.93 8.97
CA VAL A 22 -14.17 9.33 8.22
C VAL A 22 -12.89 10.16 8.39
N LYS A 23 -12.98 11.49 8.28
CA LYS A 23 -11.84 12.39 8.54
C LYS A 23 -11.30 12.24 9.97
N SER A 24 -12.20 12.15 10.95
CA SER A 24 -11.84 11.90 12.35
C SER A 24 -11.13 10.56 12.52
N PHE A 25 -11.69 9.48 11.94
CA PHE A 25 -11.05 8.17 11.96
C PHE A 25 -9.68 8.17 11.29
N LEU A 26 -9.52 8.86 10.16
CA LEU A 26 -8.26 8.93 9.42
C LEU A 26 -7.12 9.59 10.25
N ASN A 27 -7.45 10.43 11.23
CA ASN A 27 -6.49 11.01 12.15
C ASN A 27 -6.17 10.13 13.38
N SER A 28 -6.91 9.03 13.57
CA SER A 28 -6.72 8.10 14.69
C SER A 28 -5.49 7.19 14.52
N ASP A 29 -5.08 6.54 15.61
CA ASP A 29 -3.90 5.65 15.63
C ASP A 29 -4.05 4.43 14.72
N GLY A 30 -5.27 3.91 14.53
CA GLY A 30 -5.52 2.70 13.75
C GLY A 30 -5.68 2.91 12.25
N SER A 31 -5.75 4.16 11.76
CA SER A 31 -6.07 4.44 10.35
C SER A 31 -5.02 3.91 9.38
N LEU A 32 -3.74 4.05 9.72
CA LEU A 32 -2.62 3.62 8.88
C LEU A 32 -2.63 2.10 8.67
N ASP A 33 -2.84 1.31 9.73
CA ASP A 33 -2.88 -0.14 9.64
C ASP A 33 -4.07 -0.63 8.80
N VAL A 34 -5.23 -0.01 8.96
CA VAL A 34 -6.43 -0.31 8.16
C VAL A 34 -6.18 0.00 6.68
N LEU A 35 -5.60 1.16 6.36
CA LEU A 35 -5.26 1.53 4.98
C LEU A 35 -4.18 0.62 4.39
N LEU A 36 -3.15 0.26 5.16
CA LEU A 36 -2.13 -0.69 4.74
C LEU A 36 -2.72 -2.09 4.49
N ALA A 37 -3.70 -2.53 5.28
CA ALA A 37 -4.40 -3.79 5.06
C ALA A 37 -5.28 -3.72 3.80
N ARG A 38 -6.04 -2.63 3.62
CA ARG A 38 -6.87 -2.41 2.43
C ARG A 38 -6.05 -2.38 1.16
N LEU A 39 -4.91 -1.68 1.15
CA LEU A 39 -4.01 -1.63 0.00
C LEU A 39 -3.40 -3.02 -0.28
N LYS A 40 -3.09 -3.82 0.75
CA LYS A 40 -2.63 -5.21 0.57
C LYS A 40 -3.70 -6.07 -0.12
N GLN A 41 -4.96 -5.93 0.28
CA GLN A 41 -6.06 -6.64 -0.36
C GLN A 41 -6.17 -6.24 -1.84
N SER A 42 -6.07 -4.94 -2.14
CA SER A 42 -6.09 -4.44 -3.52
C SER A 42 -4.93 -4.99 -4.37
N ILE A 43 -3.72 -5.07 -3.80
CA ILE A 43 -2.53 -5.67 -4.42
C ILE A 43 -2.80 -7.15 -4.74
N ASN A 44 -3.34 -7.91 -3.79
CA ASN A 44 -3.66 -9.32 -4.00
C ASN A 44 -4.68 -9.51 -5.13
N THR A 45 -5.72 -8.67 -5.18
CA THR A 45 -6.70 -8.69 -6.28
C THR A 45 -6.01 -8.39 -7.62
N GLY A 46 -5.10 -7.42 -7.66
CA GLY A 46 -4.31 -7.12 -8.86
C GLY A 46 -3.45 -8.30 -9.33
N ASP A 47 -2.82 -9.03 -8.41
CA ASP A 47 -2.06 -10.25 -8.71
C ASP A 47 -2.94 -11.34 -9.32
N GLU A 48 -4.15 -11.55 -8.77
CA GLU A 48 -5.09 -12.54 -9.31
C GLU A 48 -5.60 -12.14 -10.70
N ILE A 49 -5.89 -10.85 -10.92
CA ILE A 49 -6.27 -10.35 -12.26
C ILE A 49 -5.13 -10.57 -13.25
N ALA A 50 -3.89 -10.24 -12.87
CA ALA A 50 -2.73 -10.44 -13.73
C ALA A 50 -2.56 -11.92 -14.11
N LYS A 51 -2.65 -12.85 -13.15
CA LYS A 51 -2.60 -14.30 -13.40
C LYS A 51 -3.70 -14.76 -14.34
N TYR A 52 -4.93 -14.30 -14.12
CA TYR A 52 -6.07 -14.63 -14.96
C TYR A 52 -5.87 -14.15 -16.39
N VAL A 53 -5.47 -12.89 -16.59
CA VAL A 53 -5.20 -12.30 -17.92
C VAL A 53 -4.12 -13.08 -18.64
N LYS A 54 -3.05 -13.47 -17.94
CA LYS A 54 -1.98 -14.30 -18.52
C LYS A 54 -2.49 -15.66 -18.97
N LYS A 55 -3.25 -16.36 -18.12
CA LYS A 55 -3.86 -17.65 -18.46
C LYS A 55 -4.78 -17.51 -19.68
N ARG A 56 -5.58 -16.44 -19.73
CA ARG A 56 -6.46 -16.14 -20.85
C ARG A 56 -5.67 -15.91 -22.14
N ALA A 57 -4.60 -15.11 -22.09
CA ALA A 57 -3.74 -14.87 -23.25
C ALA A 57 -3.19 -16.18 -23.83
N MET A 58 -2.76 -17.12 -22.97
CA MET A 58 -2.27 -18.44 -23.41
C MET A 58 -3.33 -19.29 -24.08
N ILE A 59 -4.55 -19.33 -23.52
CA ILE A 59 -5.67 -20.11 -24.08
C ILE A 59 -6.07 -19.55 -25.46
N GLU A 60 -6.17 -18.23 -25.57
CA GLU A 60 -6.53 -17.56 -26.82
C GLU A 60 -5.44 -17.74 -27.88
N ASP A 61 -4.15 -17.65 -27.51
CA ASP A 61 -3.03 -17.89 -28.42
C ASP A 61 -3.03 -19.31 -28.98
N GLU A 62 -3.26 -20.30 -28.11
CA GLU A 62 -3.40 -21.70 -28.52
C GLU A 62 -4.60 -21.89 -29.45
N HIS A 63 -5.76 -21.31 -29.12
CA HIS A 63 -6.97 -21.38 -29.93
C HIS A 63 -6.74 -20.83 -31.36
N TYR A 64 -6.22 -19.60 -31.48
CA TYR A 64 -5.96 -19.02 -32.80
C TYR A 64 -4.83 -19.74 -33.55
N GLY A 65 -3.84 -20.29 -32.82
CA GLY A 65 -2.78 -21.12 -33.40
C GLY A 65 -3.32 -22.41 -34.02
N GLN A 66 -4.21 -23.11 -33.30
CA GLN A 66 -4.88 -24.31 -33.80
C GLN A 66 -5.81 -24.00 -34.97
N LEU A 67 -6.54 -22.88 -34.93
CA LEU A 67 -7.42 -22.44 -36.01
C LEU A 67 -6.62 -22.16 -37.29
N LYS A 68 -5.53 -21.39 -37.18
CA LYS A 68 -4.62 -21.10 -38.29
C LYS A 68 -4.05 -22.37 -38.92
N LYS A 69 -3.57 -23.31 -38.10
CA LYS A 69 -3.03 -24.59 -38.57
C LYS A 69 -4.09 -25.40 -39.32
N SER A 70 -5.32 -25.44 -38.80
CA SER A 70 -6.43 -26.17 -39.41
C SER A 70 -6.83 -25.56 -40.77
N ALA A 71 -6.98 -24.24 -40.84
CA ALA A 71 -7.26 -23.52 -42.08
C ALA A 71 -6.20 -23.78 -43.16
N MET A 72 -4.90 -23.71 -42.81
CA MET A 72 -3.80 -24.00 -43.73
C MET A 72 -3.80 -25.45 -44.23
N ASN A 73 -4.04 -26.42 -43.33
CA ASN A 73 -4.07 -27.85 -43.68
C ASN A 73 -5.22 -28.20 -44.63
N ILE A 74 -6.41 -27.63 -44.40
CA ILE A 74 -7.57 -27.85 -45.28
C ILE A 74 -7.28 -27.26 -46.67
N ARG A 75 -6.72 -26.04 -46.73
CA ARG A 75 -6.38 -25.38 -47.99
C ARG A 75 -5.35 -26.16 -48.80
N ALA A 76 -4.32 -26.69 -48.13
CA ALA A 76 -3.31 -27.55 -48.77
C ALA A 76 -3.93 -28.86 -49.31
N THR A 77 -4.84 -29.47 -48.55
CA THR A 77 -5.53 -30.70 -48.95
C THR A 77 -6.41 -30.47 -50.19
N TYR A 78 -7.13 -29.36 -50.24
CA TYR A 78 -8.00 -29.01 -51.37
C TYR A 78 -7.19 -28.71 -52.64
N LYS A 79 -6.09 -27.96 -52.51
CA LYS A 79 -5.21 -27.63 -53.64
C LYS A 79 -4.57 -28.87 -54.28
N ASN A 80 -4.23 -29.88 -53.47
CA ASN A 80 -3.59 -31.11 -53.96
C ASN A 80 -4.55 -32.12 -54.61
N LYS A 81 -5.85 -32.06 -54.31
CA LYS A 81 -6.82 -33.07 -54.77
C LYS A 81 -7.48 -32.77 -56.11
N ASN A 82 -7.15 -31.67 -56.80
CA ASN A 82 -7.83 -31.21 -58.04
C ASN A 82 -9.36 -31.33 -57.92
N VAL A 83 -9.91 -31.04 -56.73
CA VAL A 83 -11.35 -31.12 -56.49
C VAL A 83 -11.99 -30.13 -57.45
N LYS A 84 -12.91 -30.61 -58.31
CA LYS A 84 -13.63 -29.73 -59.25
C LYS A 84 -14.23 -28.58 -58.44
N HIS A 85 -13.97 -27.35 -58.86
CA HIS A 85 -14.57 -26.14 -58.29
C HIS A 85 -16.09 -26.22 -58.44
N ASP A 86 -16.76 -26.76 -57.43
CA ASP A 86 -18.21 -26.79 -57.33
C ASP A 86 -18.68 -25.71 -56.33
N VAL A 87 -20.00 -25.56 -56.21
CA VAL A 87 -20.61 -24.58 -55.32
C VAL A 87 -20.21 -24.82 -53.87
N PHE A 88 -20.01 -26.08 -53.45
CA PHE A 88 -19.60 -26.43 -52.09
C PHE A 88 -18.14 -26.07 -51.82
N SER A 89 -17.24 -26.25 -52.78
CA SER A 89 -15.84 -25.82 -52.70
C SER A 89 -15.75 -24.30 -52.50
N ASN A 90 -16.54 -23.53 -53.25
CA ASN A 90 -16.58 -22.08 -53.09
C ASN A 90 -17.12 -21.64 -51.71
N LYS A 91 -18.05 -22.41 -51.12
CA LYS A 91 -18.55 -22.14 -49.75
C LYS A 91 -17.53 -22.51 -48.69
N LEU A 92 -16.78 -23.58 -48.86
CA LEU A 92 -15.69 -23.91 -47.96
C LEU A 92 -14.57 -22.85 -47.99
N ASP A 93 -14.21 -22.33 -49.17
CA ASP A 93 -13.25 -21.24 -49.29
C ASP A 93 -13.70 -19.99 -48.51
N GLN A 94 -15.00 -19.65 -48.53
CA GLN A 94 -15.55 -18.55 -47.74
C GLN A 94 -15.42 -18.77 -46.23
N VAL A 95 -15.61 -20.01 -45.76
CA VAL A 95 -15.42 -20.39 -44.34
C VAL A 95 -13.94 -20.27 -43.95
N ILE A 96 -13.03 -20.76 -44.80
CA ILE A 96 -11.59 -20.65 -44.56
C ILE A 96 -11.17 -19.17 -44.52
N GLU A 97 -11.63 -18.34 -45.48
CA GLU A 97 -11.31 -16.90 -45.49
C GLU A 97 -11.83 -16.19 -44.23
N PHE A 98 -12.99 -16.62 -43.70
CA PHE A 98 -13.50 -16.13 -42.43
C PHE A 98 -12.56 -16.51 -41.26
N ASP A 99 -12.11 -17.77 -41.18
CA ASP A 99 -11.14 -18.21 -40.16
C ASP A 99 -9.83 -17.41 -40.27
N GLU A 100 -9.38 -17.09 -41.49
CA GLU A 100 -8.18 -16.27 -41.73
C GLU A 100 -8.30 -14.86 -41.18
N LYS A 101 -9.47 -14.24 -41.33
CA LYS A 101 -9.79 -12.96 -40.71
C LYS A 101 -9.88 -13.10 -39.19
N LEU A 102 -10.49 -14.17 -38.70
CA LEU A 102 -10.73 -14.41 -37.28
C LEU A 102 -9.42 -14.56 -36.49
N TYR A 103 -8.51 -15.45 -36.91
CA TYR A 103 -7.21 -15.57 -36.23
C TYR A 103 -6.32 -14.34 -36.44
N GLY A 104 -6.52 -13.59 -37.54
CA GLY A 104 -5.84 -12.30 -37.78
C GLY A 104 -6.19 -11.26 -36.72
N VAL A 105 -7.48 -11.09 -36.41
CA VAL A 105 -7.95 -10.23 -35.31
C VAL A 105 -7.58 -10.82 -33.95
N GLY A 106 -7.68 -12.14 -33.79
CA GLY A 106 -7.32 -12.87 -32.58
C GLY A 106 -5.87 -12.65 -32.13
N SER A 107 -4.93 -12.57 -33.08
CA SER A 107 -3.53 -12.25 -32.77
C SER A 107 -3.36 -10.86 -32.13
N SER A 108 -4.11 -9.86 -32.59
CA SER A 108 -4.12 -8.51 -31.99
C SER A 108 -4.70 -8.53 -30.58
N TYR A 109 -5.73 -9.36 -30.36
CA TYR A 109 -6.35 -9.54 -29.06
C TYR A 109 -5.40 -10.20 -28.04
N VAL A 110 -4.74 -11.28 -28.41
CA VAL A 110 -3.71 -11.95 -27.59
C VAL A 110 -2.58 -10.98 -27.24
N LYS A 111 -2.11 -10.19 -28.21
CA LYS A 111 -1.08 -9.16 -27.96
C LYS A 111 -1.54 -8.14 -26.92
N ALA A 112 -2.79 -7.67 -27.01
CA ALA A 112 -3.36 -6.73 -26.04
C ALA A 112 -3.46 -7.34 -24.63
N LEU A 113 -3.84 -8.62 -24.52
CA LEU A 113 -3.86 -9.32 -23.22
C LEU A 113 -2.46 -9.42 -22.60
N ASN A 114 -1.44 -9.72 -23.41
CA ASN A 114 -0.06 -9.79 -22.90
C ASN A 114 0.46 -8.42 -22.43
N VAL A 115 0.22 -7.35 -23.20
CA VAL A 115 0.58 -5.99 -22.77
C VAL A 115 -0.13 -5.61 -21.46
N MET A 116 -1.43 -5.90 -21.35
CA MET A 116 -2.17 -5.67 -20.12
C MET A 116 -1.59 -6.47 -18.94
N ASN A 117 -1.19 -7.73 -19.15
CA ASN A 117 -0.54 -8.51 -18.11
C ASN A 117 0.77 -7.86 -17.63
N GLU A 118 1.62 -7.40 -18.53
CA GLU A 118 2.88 -6.73 -18.21
C GLU A 118 2.65 -5.43 -17.42
N GLU A 119 1.69 -4.61 -17.87
CA GLU A 119 1.30 -3.37 -17.19
C GLU A 119 0.77 -3.64 -15.78
N LEU A 120 -0.12 -4.62 -15.61
CA LEU A 120 -0.65 -5.02 -14.31
C LEU A 120 0.44 -5.51 -13.36
N VAL A 121 1.34 -6.38 -13.84
CA VAL A 121 2.47 -6.89 -13.03
C VAL A 121 3.38 -5.74 -12.59
N SER A 122 3.69 -4.82 -13.50
CA SER A 122 4.51 -3.64 -13.20
C SER A 122 3.84 -2.72 -12.17
N LEU A 123 2.55 -2.44 -12.33
CA LEU A 123 1.74 -1.65 -11.41
C LEU A 123 1.71 -2.28 -10.02
N VAL A 124 1.34 -3.56 -9.93
CA VAL A 124 1.29 -4.32 -8.67
C VAL A 124 2.65 -4.31 -7.96
N GLY A 125 3.73 -4.53 -8.70
CA GLY A 125 5.09 -4.48 -8.17
C GLY A 125 5.45 -3.11 -7.60
N THR A 126 5.09 -2.04 -8.30
CA THR A 126 5.33 -0.66 -7.87
C THR A 126 4.55 -0.31 -6.62
N VAL A 127 3.23 -0.56 -6.61
CA VAL A 127 2.36 -0.30 -5.45
C VAL A 127 2.79 -1.13 -4.24
N SER A 128 3.22 -2.38 -4.43
CA SER A 128 3.75 -3.24 -3.37
C SER A 128 5.02 -2.67 -2.72
N ARG A 129 5.97 -2.18 -3.53
CA ARG A 129 7.19 -1.51 -3.03
C ARG A 129 6.86 -0.23 -2.26
N THR A 130 6.01 0.62 -2.83
CA THR A 130 5.60 1.88 -2.19
C THR A 130 4.90 1.63 -0.86
N ARG A 131 3.99 0.65 -0.80
CA ARG A 131 3.32 0.23 0.44
C ARG A 131 4.33 -0.21 1.51
N LYS A 132 5.34 -1.02 1.15
CA LYS A 132 6.39 -1.48 2.08
C LYS A 132 7.20 -0.30 2.62
N SER A 133 7.61 0.61 1.75
CA SER A 133 8.35 1.83 2.12
C SER A 133 7.57 2.68 3.12
N ILE A 134 6.28 2.95 2.86
CA ILE A 134 5.42 3.70 3.80
C ILE A 134 5.30 2.97 5.15
N LYS A 135 5.10 1.65 5.15
CA LYS A 135 5.02 0.85 6.37
C LYS A 135 6.30 0.94 7.20
N GLU A 136 7.46 0.80 6.56
CA GLU A 136 8.77 0.89 7.22
C GLU A 136 9.04 2.29 7.77
N GLU A 137 8.70 3.33 7.02
CA GLU A 137 8.80 4.72 7.46
C GLU A 137 7.94 4.98 8.71
N CYS A 138 6.67 4.56 8.70
CA CYS A 138 5.77 4.71 9.84
C CYS A 138 6.32 3.99 11.07
N LYS A 139 6.69 2.71 10.92
CA LYS A 139 7.23 1.90 12.02
C LYS A 139 8.52 2.49 12.60
N ARG A 140 9.39 3.05 11.75
CA ARG A 140 10.61 3.72 12.21
C ARG A 140 10.28 4.93 13.07
N LYS A 141 9.36 5.81 12.61
CA LYS A 141 8.96 7.01 13.34
C LYS A 141 8.27 6.69 14.67
N GLU A 142 7.41 5.67 14.69
CA GLU A 142 6.79 5.16 15.92
C GLU A 142 7.83 4.66 16.92
N ARG A 143 8.83 3.91 16.44
CA ARG A 143 9.94 3.44 17.27
C ARG A 143 10.77 4.61 17.81
N ASP A 144 11.13 5.58 16.98
CA ASP A 144 11.92 6.75 17.40
C ASP A 144 11.18 7.53 18.52
N CYS A 145 9.85 7.66 18.39
CA CYS A 145 9.00 8.24 19.43
C CYS A 145 8.98 7.41 20.71
N ALA A 146 8.78 6.09 20.60
CA ALA A 146 8.77 5.17 21.74
C ALA A 146 10.11 5.15 22.50
N ASP A 147 11.23 5.15 21.79
CA ASP A 147 12.57 5.21 22.36
C ASP A 147 12.79 6.54 23.11
N SER A 148 12.31 7.66 22.56
CA SER A 148 12.36 8.97 23.22
C SER A 148 11.52 9.01 24.50
N VAL A 149 10.33 8.40 24.49
CA VAL A 149 9.48 8.24 25.68
C VAL A 149 10.18 7.40 26.74
N ALA A 150 10.83 6.29 26.37
CA ALA A 150 11.60 5.46 27.29
C ALA A 150 12.77 6.23 27.95
N LEU A 151 13.46 7.08 27.18
CA LEU A 151 14.52 7.95 27.72
C LEU A 151 13.95 8.98 28.71
N ALA A 152 12.79 9.57 28.43
CA ALA A 152 12.12 10.50 29.34
C ALA A 152 11.68 9.81 30.64
N GLU A 153 11.15 8.58 30.57
CA GLU A 153 10.75 7.82 31.76
C GLU A 153 11.97 7.42 32.61
N LYS A 154 13.10 7.07 31.98
CA LYS A 154 14.35 6.80 32.70
C LYS A 154 14.88 8.06 33.41
N ALA A 155 14.84 9.22 32.74
CA ALA A 155 15.25 10.50 33.36
C ALA A 155 14.33 10.88 34.53
N LYS A 156 13.02 10.65 34.39
CA LYS A 156 12.02 10.84 35.45
C LYS A 156 12.31 9.97 36.68
N GLN A 157 12.57 8.67 36.48
CA GLN A 157 12.92 7.76 37.57
C GLN A 157 14.17 8.21 38.31
N LYS A 158 15.20 8.65 37.57
CA LYS A 158 16.44 9.19 38.16
C LYS A 158 16.17 10.47 38.97
N TYR A 159 15.35 11.38 38.45
CA TYR A 159 14.95 12.59 39.15
C TYR A 159 14.24 12.25 40.48
N TYR A 160 13.22 11.39 40.44
CA TYR A 160 12.51 10.99 41.66
C TYR A 160 13.40 10.29 42.68
N HIS A 161 14.29 9.39 42.25
CA HIS A 161 15.25 8.78 43.16
C HIS A 161 16.15 9.81 43.86
N LEU A 162 16.62 10.84 43.15
CA LEU A 162 17.44 11.89 43.74
C LEU A 162 16.63 12.80 44.67
N CYS A 163 15.35 13.05 44.38
CA CYS A 163 14.45 13.75 45.28
C CYS A 163 14.23 12.97 46.58
N ASP A 164 13.96 11.67 46.49
CA ASP A 164 13.78 10.80 47.66
C ASP A 164 15.05 10.76 48.52
N ASP A 165 16.23 10.70 47.90
CA ASP A 165 17.51 10.72 48.62
C ASP A 165 17.78 12.07 49.30
N LEU A 166 17.39 13.18 48.66
CA LEU A 166 17.49 14.53 49.24
C LEU A 166 16.56 14.68 50.45
N GLU A 167 15.34 14.18 50.36
CA GLU A 167 14.37 14.20 51.46
C GLU A 167 14.85 13.36 52.65
N LYS A 168 15.50 12.21 52.41
CA LYS A 168 16.13 11.40 53.46
C LYS A 168 17.27 12.14 54.17
N ILE A 169 18.11 12.88 53.45
CA ILE A 169 19.20 13.65 54.08
C ILE A 169 18.63 14.79 54.91
N LYS A 170 17.63 15.51 54.39
CA LYS A 170 16.96 16.61 55.12
C LYS A 170 16.21 16.14 56.37
N SER A 171 15.66 14.92 56.34
CA SER A 171 14.96 14.32 57.49
C SER A 171 15.88 13.56 58.46
N SER A 172 17.17 13.42 58.12
CA SER A 172 18.15 12.77 58.99
C SER A 172 18.62 13.72 60.10
N ASP A 173 18.60 13.24 61.35
CA ASP A 173 18.99 13.99 62.55
C ASP A 173 20.45 14.49 62.45
N PRO A 174 20.73 15.81 62.56
CA PRO A 174 22.08 16.38 62.49
C PRO A 174 23.08 15.79 63.50
N GLN A 175 22.57 15.18 64.58
CA GLN A 175 23.37 14.63 65.67
C GLN A 175 23.96 13.24 65.39
N LYS A 176 23.46 12.50 64.38
CA LYS A 176 24.07 11.23 63.94
C LYS A 176 25.28 11.52 63.06
N LYS A 177 26.45 11.71 63.69
CA LYS A 177 27.75 11.82 63.00
C LYS A 177 27.95 10.66 62.02
N SER A 178 27.88 10.98 60.73
CA SER A 178 28.25 10.08 59.64
C SER A 178 29.77 9.86 59.67
N PHE A 179 30.19 8.70 60.18
CA PHE A 179 31.59 8.34 60.44
C PHE A 179 32.46 8.07 59.19
N LEU A 180 31.99 8.30 57.96
CA LEU A 180 32.69 7.78 56.77
C LEU A 180 32.79 8.67 55.51
N LYS A 181 32.55 10.00 55.58
CA LYS A 181 32.77 10.88 54.42
C LYS A 181 33.35 12.23 54.83
N ASN A 182 34.42 12.68 54.16
CA ASN A 182 35.16 13.94 54.40
C ASN A 182 34.36 15.24 54.10
N LYS A 183 33.02 15.22 54.12
CA LYS A 183 32.14 16.36 53.80
C LYS A 183 31.11 16.58 54.89
N THR A 184 30.86 17.84 55.26
CA THR A 184 29.81 18.22 56.22
C THR A 184 28.42 17.87 55.67
N ALA A 185 27.42 17.70 56.55
CA ALA A 185 26.05 17.38 56.15
C ALA A 185 25.48 18.43 55.17
N GLU A 186 25.75 19.72 55.43
CA GLU A 186 25.38 20.85 54.58
C GLU A 186 26.02 20.78 53.18
N GLN A 187 27.30 20.39 53.08
CA GLN A 187 27.95 20.18 51.78
C GLN A 187 27.38 18.99 51.00
N GLN A 188 26.91 17.95 51.71
CA GLN A 188 26.27 16.79 51.08
C GLN A 188 24.87 17.14 50.57
N GLU A 189 24.13 17.95 51.32
CA GLU A 189 22.83 18.49 50.92
C GLU A 189 22.97 19.39 49.68
N ASP A 190 23.89 20.35 49.69
CA ASP A 190 24.14 21.25 48.56
C ASP A 190 24.55 20.50 47.28
N GLU A 191 25.44 19.50 47.41
CA GLU A 191 25.85 18.68 46.27
C GLU A 191 24.68 17.86 45.71
N LEU A 192 23.83 17.31 46.59
CA LEU A 192 22.67 16.52 46.18
C LEU A 192 21.58 17.40 45.56
N GLN A 193 21.37 18.61 46.10
CA GLN A 193 20.47 19.61 45.51
C GLN A 193 20.90 19.94 44.08
N ARG A 194 22.19 20.21 43.85
CA ARG A 194 22.71 20.43 42.47
C ARG A 194 22.46 19.23 41.56
N LYS A 195 22.57 17.99 42.07
CA LYS A 195 22.27 16.77 41.29
C LYS A 195 20.78 16.65 40.96
N VAL A 196 19.90 17.02 41.88
CA VAL A 196 18.45 17.09 41.65
C VAL A 196 18.14 18.12 40.56
N ASP A 197 18.71 19.32 40.63
CA ASP A 197 18.47 20.38 39.65
C ASP A 197 18.93 19.96 38.24
N LEU A 198 20.10 19.31 38.13
CA LEU A 198 20.60 18.76 36.87
C LEU A 198 19.70 17.63 36.33
N ALA A 199 19.16 16.78 37.22
CA ALA A 199 18.26 15.70 36.84
C ALA A 199 16.87 16.22 36.40
N ASP A 200 16.36 17.29 37.03
CA ASP A 200 15.14 17.98 36.60
C ASP A 200 15.34 18.61 35.22
N GLN A 201 16.47 19.29 35.01
CA GLN A 201 16.80 19.87 33.71
C GLN A 201 16.89 18.81 32.59
N ASP A 202 17.56 17.68 32.85
CA ASP A 202 17.63 16.57 31.90
C ASP A 202 16.24 15.97 31.64
N TYR A 203 15.45 15.71 32.69
CA TYR A 203 14.08 15.20 32.56
C TYR A 203 13.21 16.13 31.70
N ARG A 204 13.20 17.44 32.00
CA ARG A 204 12.46 18.45 31.21
C ARG A 204 12.92 18.48 29.76
N SER A 205 14.21 18.39 29.51
CA SER A 205 14.78 18.32 28.16
C SER A 205 14.28 17.08 27.40
N LYS A 206 14.30 15.90 28.02
CA LYS A 206 13.77 14.66 27.42
C LYS A 206 12.26 14.72 27.18
N VAL A 207 11.49 15.29 28.10
CA VAL A 207 10.04 15.51 27.93
C VAL A 207 9.75 16.44 26.75
N ASN A 208 10.51 17.52 26.61
CA ASN A 208 10.35 18.43 25.47
C ASN A 208 10.69 17.75 24.15
N ALA A 209 11.74 16.92 24.14
CA ALA A 209 12.12 16.13 22.96
C ALA A 209 11.03 15.12 22.56
N CYS A 210 10.48 14.36 23.52
CA CYS A 210 9.44 13.37 23.21
C CYS A 210 8.12 14.02 22.78
N LYS A 211 7.73 15.14 23.39
CA LYS A 211 6.56 15.94 22.97
C LYS A 211 6.72 16.40 21.52
N LYS A 212 7.88 16.97 21.17
CA LYS A 212 8.17 17.42 19.81
C LYS A 212 8.04 16.29 18.79
N LEU A 213 8.63 15.12 19.07
CA LEU A 213 8.55 13.96 18.18
C LEU A 213 7.11 13.46 18.02
N ARG A 214 6.34 13.42 19.12
CA ARG A 214 4.93 13.03 19.10
C ARG A 214 4.10 14.01 18.27
N ASP A 215 4.31 15.30 18.46
CA ASP A 215 3.55 16.33 17.75
C ASP A 215 3.88 16.33 16.25
N GLU A 216 5.15 16.13 15.87
CA GLU A 216 5.56 15.92 14.48
C GLU A 216 4.92 14.66 13.86
N MET A 217 4.88 13.56 14.61
CA MET A 217 4.25 12.31 14.17
C MET A 217 2.75 12.51 13.89
N LEU A 218 2.04 13.16 14.81
CA LEU A 218 0.59 13.37 14.74
C LEU A 218 0.19 14.43 13.71
N MET A 219 0.91 15.55 13.66
CA MET A 219 0.51 16.70 12.84
C MET A 219 1.06 16.65 11.42
N ILE A 220 2.17 15.94 11.18
CA ILE A 220 2.86 15.95 9.88
C ILE A 220 2.84 14.55 9.27
N HIS A 221 3.46 13.57 9.94
CA HIS A 221 3.71 12.27 9.33
C HIS A 221 2.43 11.47 9.12
N ARG A 222 1.55 11.39 10.12
CA ARG A 222 0.30 10.63 10.00
C ARG A 222 -0.63 11.17 8.91
N PRO A 223 -0.99 12.46 8.84
CA PRO A 223 -1.87 12.97 7.79
C PRO A 223 -1.26 12.78 6.40
N THR A 224 0.06 12.97 6.28
CA THR A 224 0.78 12.80 5.02
C THR A 224 0.74 11.34 4.54
N ASN A 225 1.06 10.38 5.40
CA ASN A 225 1.09 8.96 5.04
C ASN A 225 -0.31 8.41 4.80
N THR A 226 -1.30 8.89 5.56
CA THR A 226 -2.72 8.57 5.36
C THR A 226 -3.19 9.02 3.97
N LYS A 227 -2.92 10.27 3.59
CA LYS A 227 -3.25 10.79 2.25
C LYS A 227 -2.54 10.01 1.14
N LYS A 228 -1.23 9.72 1.30
CA LYS A 228 -0.48 8.91 0.34
C LYS A 228 -1.11 7.53 0.13
N LEU A 229 -1.45 6.83 1.21
CA LEU A 229 -2.09 5.51 1.14
C LEU A 229 -3.47 5.58 0.50
N MET A 230 -4.27 6.59 0.83
CA MET A 230 -5.59 6.79 0.24
C MET A 230 -5.50 7.02 -1.27
N ASN A 231 -4.60 7.91 -1.71
CA ASN A 231 -4.38 8.16 -3.13
C ASN A 231 -3.91 6.89 -3.85
N LEU A 232 -2.97 6.14 -3.28
CA LEU A 232 -2.53 4.86 -3.83
C LEU A 232 -3.68 3.85 -3.97
N ILE A 233 -4.60 3.78 -3.02
CA ILE A 233 -5.77 2.89 -3.09
C ILE A 233 -6.69 3.30 -4.24
N LEU A 234 -6.97 4.60 -4.38
CA LEU A 234 -7.87 5.14 -5.39
C LEU A 234 -7.27 5.04 -6.80
N GLU A 235 -6.01 5.46 -6.96
CA GLU A 235 -5.27 5.39 -8.23
C GLU A 235 -5.14 3.95 -8.70
N ASN A 236 -4.79 3.03 -7.80
CA ASN A 236 -4.67 1.61 -8.16
C ASN A 236 -6.02 1.01 -8.59
N GLY A 237 -7.11 1.37 -7.88
CA GLY A 237 -8.46 0.98 -8.27
C GLY A 237 -8.83 1.46 -9.68
N HIS A 238 -8.60 2.74 -9.97
CA HIS A 238 -8.88 3.32 -11.29
C HIS A 238 -8.02 2.70 -12.39
N CYS A 239 -6.73 2.42 -12.13
CA CYS A 239 -5.87 1.75 -13.10
C CYS A 239 -6.40 0.36 -13.46
N TYR A 240 -6.85 -0.43 -12.46
CA TYR A 240 -7.45 -1.74 -12.74
C TYR A 240 -8.71 -1.64 -13.59
N GLU A 241 -9.60 -0.69 -13.28
CA GLU A 241 -10.83 -0.46 -14.07
C GLU A 241 -10.51 -0.10 -15.52
N CYS A 242 -9.59 0.83 -15.75
CA CYS A 242 -9.16 1.25 -17.08
C CYS A 242 -8.57 0.09 -17.88
N SER A 243 -7.65 -0.68 -17.29
CA SER A 243 -7.03 -1.84 -17.95
C SER A 243 -8.06 -2.91 -18.31
N VAL A 244 -9.03 -3.17 -17.43
CA VAL A 244 -10.11 -4.15 -17.69
C VAL A 244 -11.06 -3.66 -18.78
N ALA A 245 -11.46 -2.38 -18.74
CA ALA A 245 -12.34 -1.79 -19.73
C ALA A 245 -11.74 -1.83 -21.14
N GLU A 246 -10.42 -1.62 -21.28
CA GLU A 246 -9.70 -1.73 -22.55
C GLU A 246 -9.82 -3.13 -23.16
N VAL A 247 -9.63 -4.18 -22.34
CA VAL A 247 -9.74 -5.57 -22.78
C VAL A 247 -11.17 -5.94 -23.16
N LEU A 248 -12.16 -5.53 -22.36
CA LEU A 248 -13.57 -5.78 -22.69
C LEU A 248 -13.96 -5.11 -24.01
N ARG A 249 -13.46 -3.89 -24.28
CA ARG A 249 -13.71 -3.18 -25.53
C ARG A 249 -13.07 -3.89 -26.73
N ARG A 250 -11.85 -4.43 -26.58
CA ARG A 250 -11.17 -5.19 -27.64
C ARG A 250 -11.77 -6.57 -27.86
N GLY A 251 -12.18 -7.25 -26.80
CA GLY A 251 -12.88 -8.54 -26.89
C GLY A 251 -14.28 -8.42 -27.50
N SER A 252 -15.01 -7.33 -27.23
CA SER A 252 -16.34 -7.10 -27.83
C SER A 252 -16.26 -6.91 -29.35
N LYS A 253 -15.16 -6.33 -29.86
CA LYS A 253 -14.89 -6.26 -31.30
C LYS A 253 -14.58 -7.62 -31.94
N HIS A 254 -14.39 -8.67 -31.14
CA HIS A 254 -14.19 -10.03 -31.60
C HIS A 254 -15.51 -10.83 -31.68
N LEU A 255 -16.58 -10.37 -31.02
CA LEU A 255 -17.90 -11.01 -31.01
C LEU A 255 -18.87 -10.48 -32.08
N ILE A 256 -18.46 -9.47 -32.86
CA ILE A 256 -19.23 -8.83 -33.94
C ILE A 256 -18.41 -8.96 -35.23
#